data_AF-A0A1M7NDS5-F1
#
_entry.id   AF-A0A1M7NDS5-F1
#
_cell.length_a   1.000
_cell.length_b   1.000
_cell.length_c   1.000
_cell.angle_alpha   90.00
_cell.angle_beta   90.00
_cell.angle_gamma   90.00
#
_symmetry.space_group_name_H-M   'P 1'
#
loop_
_entity.id
_entity.type
_entity.pdbx_description
1 polymer ?
#
loop_
_entity_poly.entity_id
_entity_poly.type
_entity_poly.pdbx_seq_one_letter_code
_entity_poly.pdbx_strand_id
1 'polypeptide(L)'
;MFNKIKWNIKHRRRWIRVVMLCILVAVCVGGAMHIYNTKKLIDEKKDIDKAYVSAMDMISQGLNVDYTKLSDEDKIYYFTLITEGIGGAKLLYKNTSYNAGGSVQNLTLTKLQTYMNKQYLSDFVDFRHSQMDIYNLVGNICLDLNSTVAIEELYEYLNNK
;
A
#
# COMPACT_ATOMS: atom_id res chain seq x y z
N MET A 1 10.49 73.36 15.80
CA MET A 1 11.43 72.23 15.55
C MET A 1 10.79 70.94 15.99
N PHE A 2 10.28 70.13 15.06
CA PHE A 2 9.85 68.77 15.38
C PHE A 2 11.05 67.97 15.89
N ASN A 3 10.93 67.43 17.10
CA ASN A 3 12.02 66.80 17.81
C ASN A 3 12.49 65.55 17.03
N LYS A 4 13.61 65.68 16.29
CA LYS A 4 14.21 64.67 15.38
C LYS A 4 14.28 63.28 16.05
N ILE A 5 14.49 63.28 17.36
CA ILE A 5 14.53 62.10 18.23
C ILE A 5 13.17 61.38 18.30
N LYS A 6 12.05 62.10 18.49
CA LYS A 6 10.70 61.51 18.52
C LYS A 6 10.29 60.93 17.17
N TRP A 7 10.70 61.56 16.07
CA TRP A 7 10.44 61.08 14.71
C TRP A 7 11.20 59.78 14.39
N ASN A 8 12.48 59.70 14.74
CA ASN A 8 13.29 58.48 14.59
C ASN A 8 12.78 57.31 15.44
N ILE A 9 12.35 57.57 16.68
CA ILE A 9 11.77 56.53 17.55
C ILE A 9 10.46 55.98 16.98
N LYS A 10 9.59 56.85 16.42
CA LYS A 10 8.32 56.44 15.79
C LYS A 10 8.54 55.58 14.55
N HIS A 11 9.51 55.93 13.72
CA HIS A 11 9.89 55.12 12.54
C HIS A 11 10.53 53.80 12.91
N ARG A 12 11.45 53.77 13.89
CA ARG A 12 12.03 52.52 14.39
C ARG A 12 10.97 51.57 14.94
N ARG A 13 9.99 52.08 15.70
CA ARG A 13 8.84 51.27 16.18
C ARG A 13 7.95 50.78 15.04
N ARG A 14 7.72 51.58 13.99
CA ARG A 14 6.99 51.14 12.79
C ARG A 14 7.71 50.00 12.07
N TRP A 15 9.03 50.11 11.88
CA TRP A 15 9.84 49.05 11.27
C TRP A 15 9.81 47.75 12.08
N ILE A 16 9.96 47.84 13.40
CA ILE A 16 9.86 46.66 14.29
C ILE A 16 8.48 45.99 14.14
N ARG A 17 7.39 46.76 14.07
CA ARG A 17 6.04 46.21 13.87
C ARG A 17 5.88 45.54 12.50
N VAL A 18 6.43 46.12 11.44
CA VAL A 18 6.41 45.52 10.10
C VAL A 18 7.18 44.20 10.09
N VAL A 19 8.37 44.17 10.69
CA VAL A 19 9.18 42.95 10.80
C VAL A 19 8.44 41.86 11.59
N MET A 20 7.84 42.21 12.74
CA MET A 20 7.02 41.26 13.51
C MET A 20 5.83 40.74 12.69
N LEU A 21 5.16 41.60 11.92
CA LEU A 21 4.05 41.20 11.06
C LEU A 21 4.52 40.22 9.97
N CYS A 22 5.67 40.48 9.34
CA CYS A 22 6.27 39.58 8.36
C CYS A 22 6.60 38.21 8.97
N ILE A 23 7.17 38.18 10.19
CA ILE A 23 7.45 36.93 10.91
C ILE A 23 6.14 36.18 11.20
N LEU A 24 5.11 36.89 11.66
CA LEU A 24 3.82 36.29 12.00
C LEU A 24 3.17 35.66 10.76
N VAL A 25 3.19 36.36 9.62
CA VAL A 25 2.74 35.82 8.33
C VAL A 25 3.56 34.60 7.92
N ALA A 26 4.89 34.65 8.03
CA ALA A 26 5.75 33.51 7.69
C ALA A 26 5.45 32.27 8.55
N VAL A 27 5.21 32.45 9.86
CA VAL A 27 4.84 31.36 10.77
C VAL A 27 3.45 30.80 10.42
N CYS A 28 2.46 31.65 10.14
CA CYS A 28 1.13 31.21 9.75
C CYS A 28 1.14 30.44 8.42
N VAL A 29 1.85 30.94 7.41
CA VAL A 29 1.98 30.27 6.11
C VAL A 29 2.75 28.96 6.24
N GLY A 30 3.86 28.95 6.99
CA GLY A 30 4.64 27.74 7.24
C GLY A 30 3.84 26.67 7.97
N GLY A 31 3.07 27.05 9.00
CA GLY A 31 2.17 26.13 9.70
C GLY A 31 1.07 25.56 8.81
N ALA A 32 0.44 26.40 7.98
CA ALA A 32 -0.58 25.96 7.03
C ALA A 32 -0.02 25.01 5.96
N MET A 33 1.16 25.31 5.41
CA MET A 33 1.85 24.42 4.46
C MET A 33 2.22 23.08 5.09
N HIS A 34 2.69 23.08 6.35
CA HIS A 34 3.02 21.84 7.04
C HIS A 34 1.79 20.93 7.17
N ILE A 35 0.67 21.47 7.68
CA ILE A 35 -0.58 20.71 7.82
C ILE A 35 -1.07 20.18 6.47
N TYR A 36 -1.03 21.01 5.43
CA TYR A 36 -1.43 20.61 4.08
C TYR A 36 -0.58 19.46 3.54
N ASN A 37 0.74 19.57 3.64
CA ASN A 37 1.65 18.53 3.17
C ASN A 37 1.51 17.23 3.98
N THR A 38 1.34 17.32 5.29
CA THR A 38 1.08 16.15 6.14
C THR A 38 -0.22 15.46 5.76
N LYS A 39 -1.29 16.23 5.53
CA LYS A 39 -2.57 15.66 5.08
C LYS A 39 -2.42 14.97 3.72
N LYS A 40 -1.74 15.62 2.77
CA LYS A 40 -1.47 15.04 1.45
C LYS A 40 -0.73 13.70 1.54
N LEU A 41 0.31 13.62 2.38
CA LEU A 41 1.06 12.38 2.59
C LEU A 41 0.20 11.26 3.21
N ILE A 42 -0.69 11.62 4.15
CA ILE A 42 -1.63 10.67 4.75
C ILE A 42 -2.63 10.16 3.71
N ASP A 43 -3.18 11.06 2.90
CA ASP A 43 -4.14 10.73 1.85
C ASP A 43 -3.49 9.82 0.78
N GLU A 44 -2.27 10.15 0.32
CA GLU A 44 -1.49 9.31 -0.60
C GLU A 44 -1.24 7.91 -0.03
N LYS A 45 -0.86 7.81 1.24
CA LYS A 45 -0.63 6.52 1.89
C LYS A 45 -1.90 5.69 1.99
N LYS A 46 -3.04 6.33 2.30
CA LYS A 46 -4.35 5.66 2.34
C LYS A 46 -4.75 5.11 0.98
N ASP A 47 -4.44 5.81 -0.10
CA ASP A 47 -4.76 5.33 -1.45
C ASP A 47 -3.84 4.17 -1.89
N ILE A 48 -2.57 4.19 -1.49
CA ILE A 48 -1.66 3.05 -1.65
C ILE A 48 -2.18 1.82 -0.87
N ASP A 49 -2.61 2.00 0.37
CA ASP A 49 -3.16 0.92 1.19
C ASP A 49 -4.41 0.31 0.56
N LYS A 50 -5.33 1.13 0.03
CA LYS A 50 -6.51 0.64 -0.70
C LYS A 50 -6.12 -0.14 -1.96
N ALA A 51 -5.16 0.37 -2.73
CA ALA A 51 -4.70 -0.30 -3.94
C ALA A 51 -4.06 -1.66 -3.61
N TYR A 52 -3.31 -1.74 -2.51
CA TYR A 52 -2.75 -3.00 -2.02
C TYR A 52 -3.84 -3.99 -1.61
N VAL A 53 -4.85 -3.54 -0.85
CA VAL A 53 -6.00 -4.38 -0.47
C VAL A 53 -6.75 -4.86 -1.72
N SER A 54 -6.97 -3.99 -2.70
CA SER A 54 -7.60 -4.38 -3.97
C SER A 54 -6.77 -5.43 -4.72
N ALA A 55 -5.44 -5.33 -4.69
CA ALA A 55 -4.57 -6.30 -5.32
C ALA A 55 -4.65 -7.67 -4.62
N MET A 56 -4.68 -7.69 -3.28
CA MET A 56 -4.90 -8.92 -2.50
C MET A 56 -6.29 -9.52 -2.72
N ASP A 57 -7.31 -8.68 -2.87
CA ASP A 57 -8.68 -9.09 -3.19
C ASP A 57 -8.77 -9.75 -4.57
N MET A 58 -8.07 -9.22 -5.60
CA MET A 58 -7.98 -9.89 -6.91
C MET A 58 -7.40 -11.30 -6.82
N ILE A 59 -6.36 -11.51 -5.98
CA ILE A 59 -5.81 -12.84 -5.71
C ILE A 59 -6.89 -13.73 -5.08
N SER A 60 -7.58 -13.23 -4.05
CA SER A 60 -8.63 -13.97 -3.36
C SER A 60 -9.79 -14.35 -4.28
N GLN A 61 -10.27 -13.42 -5.10
CA GLN A 61 -11.33 -13.64 -6.09
C GLN A 61 -10.94 -14.72 -7.10
N GLY A 62 -9.72 -14.64 -7.64
CA GLY A 62 -9.23 -15.66 -8.57
C GLY A 62 -9.06 -17.04 -7.93
N LEU A 63 -8.77 -17.10 -6.63
CA LEU A 63 -8.70 -18.36 -5.88
C LEU A 63 -10.06 -18.87 -5.39
N ASN A 64 -11.12 -18.07 -5.40
CA ASN A 64 -12.45 -18.41 -4.89
C ASN A 64 -13.40 -18.99 -5.95
N VAL A 65 -12.86 -19.75 -6.90
CA VAL A 65 -13.64 -20.37 -7.99
C VAL A 65 -13.33 -21.84 -8.11
N ASP A 66 -14.15 -22.59 -8.83
CA ASP A 66 -13.93 -24.03 -9.00
C ASP A 66 -13.30 -24.31 -10.37
N TYR A 67 -11.96 -24.30 -10.46
CA TYR A 67 -11.22 -24.47 -11.73
C TYR A 67 -11.57 -25.77 -12.48
N THR A 68 -12.07 -26.79 -11.77
CA THR A 68 -12.51 -28.06 -12.37
C THR A 68 -13.81 -27.94 -13.16
N LYS A 69 -14.56 -26.85 -12.98
CA LYS A 69 -15.86 -26.60 -13.61
C LYS A 69 -15.85 -25.41 -14.57
N LEU A 70 -14.72 -24.72 -14.70
CA LEU A 70 -14.59 -23.54 -15.54
C LEU A 70 -14.32 -23.91 -16.98
N SER A 71 -14.80 -23.07 -17.90
CA SER A 71 -14.33 -23.07 -19.28
C SER A 71 -12.86 -22.65 -19.35
N ASP A 72 -12.16 -22.98 -20.42
CA ASP A 72 -10.75 -22.59 -20.57
C ASP A 72 -10.55 -21.06 -20.59
N GLU A 73 -11.52 -20.33 -21.17
CA GLU A 73 -11.53 -18.86 -21.17
C GLU A 73 -11.66 -18.30 -19.75
N ASP A 74 -12.56 -18.86 -18.94
CA ASP A 74 -12.73 -18.45 -17.54
C ASP A 74 -11.49 -18.79 -16.70
N LYS A 75 -10.87 -19.95 -16.91
CA LYS A 75 -9.61 -20.31 -16.22
C LYS A 75 -8.53 -19.26 -16.49
N ILE A 76 -8.38 -18.81 -17.74
CA ILE A 76 -7.43 -17.75 -18.11
C ILE A 76 -7.78 -16.43 -17.42
N TYR A 77 -9.06 -16.06 -17.38
CA TYR A 77 -9.51 -14.84 -16.71
C TYR A 77 -9.15 -14.84 -15.21
N TYR A 78 -9.51 -15.88 -14.46
CA TYR A 78 -9.22 -15.95 -13.03
C TYR A 78 -7.72 -16.11 -12.75
N PHE A 79 -6.98 -16.83 -13.60
CA PHE A 79 -5.51 -16.86 -13.52
C PHE A 79 -4.91 -15.46 -13.72
N THR A 80 -5.45 -14.67 -14.64
CA THR A 80 -5.02 -13.29 -14.89
C THR A 80 -5.27 -12.42 -13.65
N LEU A 81 -6.45 -12.52 -13.02
CA LEU A 81 -6.74 -11.83 -11.75
C LEU A 81 -5.70 -12.15 -10.67
N ILE A 82 -5.34 -13.43 -10.51
CA ILE A 82 -4.33 -13.83 -9.52
C ILE A 82 -2.97 -13.21 -9.85
N THR A 83 -2.53 -13.32 -11.11
CA THR A 83 -1.20 -12.84 -11.51
C THR A 83 -1.08 -11.31 -11.46
N GLU A 84 -2.11 -10.57 -11.87
CA GLU A 84 -2.18 -9.11 -11.74
C GLU A 84 -2.23 -8.68 -10.27
N GLY A 85 -3.05 -9.35 -9.46
CA GLY A 85 -3.12 -9.12 -8.02
C GLY A 85 -1.77 -9.31 -7.33
N ILE A 86 -1.05 -10.39 -7.67
CA ILE A 86 0.32 -10.62 -7.18
C ILE A 86 1.27 -9.50 -7.61
N GLY A 87 1.22 -9.09 -8.88
CA GLY A 87 2.05 -8.01 -9.42
C GLY A 87 1.81 -6.68 -8.68
N GLY A 88 0.54 -6.31 -8.51
CA GLY A 88 0.12 -5.12 -7.77
C GLY A 88 0.57 -5.16 -6.31
N ALA A 89 0.32 -6.28 -5.61
CA ALA A 89 0.71 -6.44 -4.22
C ALA A 89 2.23 -6.30 -4.02
N LYS A 90 3.04 -6.92 -4.90
CA LYS A 90 4.52 -6.80 -4.88
C LYS A 90 5.00 -5.37 -5.07
N LEU A 91 4.37 -4.64 -6.00
CA LEU A 91 4.73 -3.25 -6.30
C LEU A 91 4.39 -2.31 -5.13
N LEU A 92 3.25 -2.53 -4.48
CA LEU A 92 2.68 -1.60 -3.52
C LEU A 92 3.18 -1.83 -2.09
N TYR A 93 3.42 -3.08 -1.67
CA TYR A 93 3.64 -3.45 -0.26
C TYR A 93 4.62 -2.56 0.49
N LYS A 94 5.78 -2.26 -0.11
CA LYS A 94 6.84 -1.44 0.51
C LYS A 94 6.39 -0.03 0.89
N ASN A 95 5.37 0.49 0.21
CA ASN A 95 4.85 1.83 0.41
C ASN A 95 3.56 1.85 1.27
N THR A 96 3.05 0.69 1.67
CA THR A 96 1.86 0.59 2.51
C THR A 96 2.14 0.93 3.98
N SER A 97 1.08 1.10 4.76
CA SER A 97 1.14 1.07 6.23
C SER A 97 1.50 -0.30 6.79
N TYR A 98 1.38 -1.37 5.98
CA TYR A 98 1.54 -2.76 6.38
C TYR A 98 2.93 -3.37 6.17
N ASN A 99 3.95 -2.56 5.82
CA ASN A 99 5.29 -3.03 5.43
C ASN A 99 6.13 -3.68 6.58
N ALA A 100 5.51 -4.26 7.59
CA ALA A 100 6.20 -5.16 8.52
C ALA A 100 6.57 -6.45 7.76
N GLY A 101 7.86 -6.79 7.64
CA GLY A 101 8.27 -8.02 6.95
C GLY A 101 8.36 -7.95 5.41
N GLY A 102 8.67 -6.77 4.85
CA GLY A 102 8.90 -6.49 3.42
C GLY A 102 9.52 -7.61 2.56
N SER A 103 10.56 -8.25 3.07
CA SER A 103 11.29 -9.31 2.36
C SER A 103 10.50 -10.61 2.23
N VAL A 104 9.85 -11.06 3.31
CA VAL A 104 9.10 -12.32 3.33
C VAL A 104 7.85 -12.20 2.46
N GLN A 105 7.14 -11.07 2.50
CA GLN A 105 5.99 -10.83 1.61
C GLN A 105 6.35 -10.97 0.14
N ASN A 106 7.45 -10.32 -0.30
CA ASN A 106 7.85 -10.36 -1.70
C ASN A 106 8.29 -11.78 -2.13
N LEU A 107 8.97 -12.52 -1.25
CA LEU A 107 9.33 -13.92 -1.49
C LEU A 107 8.07 -14.81 -1.60
N THR A 108 7.13 -14.64 -0.67
CA THR A 108 5.85 -15.36 -0.62
C THR A 108 5.05 -15.14 -1.89
N LEU A 109 4.86 -13.90 -2.30
CA LEU A 109 4.15 -13.56 -3.53
C LEU A 109 4.88 -14.08 -4.79
N THR A 110 6.21 -14.11 -4.79
CA THR A 110 6.97 -14.70 -5.91
C THR A 110 6.83 -16.23 -5.97
N LYS A 111 6.81 -16.90 -4.81
CA LYS A 111 6.52 -18.33 -4.71
C LYS A 111 5.10 -18.63 -5.17
N LEU A 112 4.12 -17.81 -4.77
CA LEU A 112 2.74 -17.95 -5.20
C LEU A 112 2.63 -17.80 -6.73
N GLN A 113 3.26 -16.78 -7.31
CA GLN A 113 3.30 -16.60 -8.76
C GLN A 113 3.90 -17.81 -9.47
N THR A 114 5.02 -18.32 -8.95
CA THR A 114 5.69 -19.51 -9.51
C THR A 114 4.78 -20.74 -9.43
N TYR A 115 4.09 -20.92 -8.30
CA TYR A 115 3.16 -22.02 -8.10
C TYR A 115 1.98 -21.93 -9.08
N MET A 116 1.35 -20.75 -9.19
CA MET A 116 0.23 -20.54 -10.10
C MET A 116 0.62 -20.75 -11.56
N ASN A 117 1.82 -20.31 -11.97
CA ASN A 117 2.34 -20.58 -13.31
C ASN A 117 2.49 -22.08 -13.59
N LYS A 118 2.96 -22.86 -12.60
CA LYS A 118 3.00 -24.33 -12.74
C LYS A 118 1.61 -24.92 -12.93
N GLN A 119 0.62 -24.45 -12.15
CA GLN A 119 -0.76 -24.94 -12.26
C GLN A 119 -1.38 -24.61 -13.62
N TYR A 120 -1.12 -23.42 -14.16
CA TYR A 120 -1.55 -23.04 -15.50
C TYR A 120 -0.94 -23.95 -16.58
N LEU A 121 0.37 -24.25 -16.48
CA LEU A 121 1.04 -25.15 -17.43
C LEU A 121 0.55 -26.61 -17.35
N SER A 122 -0.02 -27.01 -16.22
CA SER A 122 -0.63 -28.32 -16.03
C SER A 122 -2.15 -28.34 -16.22
N ASP A 123 -2.74 -27.29 -16.80
CA ASP A 123 -4.19 -27.12 -16.97
C ASP A 123 -4.99 -27.40 -15.66
N PHE A 124 -4.42 -27.02 -14.52
CA PHE A 124 -5.06 -27.11 -13.20
C PHE A 124 -5.55 -28.50 -12.79
N VAL A 125 -5.01 -29.58 -13.37
CA VAL A 125 -5.49 -30.98 -13.21
C VAL A 125 -5.67 -31.43 -11.75
N ASP A 126 -4.82 -30.96 -10.82
CA ASP A 126 -4.90 -31.28 -9.38
C ASP A 126 -5.01 -30.04 -8.48
N PHE A 127 -5.42 -28.90 -9.04
CA PHE A 127 -5.33 -27.63 -8.34
C PHE A 127 -6.31 -27.51 -7.16
N ARG A 128 -7.47 -28.17 -7.23
CA ARG A 128 -8.59 -27.91 -6.31
C ARG A 128 -8.25 -28.04 -4.82
N HIS A 129 -7.43 -29.02 -4.44
CA HIS A 129 -7.08 -29.23 -3.04
C HIS A 129 -6.14 -28.14 -2.52
N SER A 130 -5.05 -27.87 -3.24
CA SER A 130 -4.12 -26.82 -2.87
C SER A 130 -4.70 -25.41 -3.03
N GLN A 131 -5.62 -25.23 -3.97
CA GLN A 131 -6.31 -23.96 -4.21
C GLN A 131 -7.04 -23.48 -2.95
N MET A 132 -7.81 -24.36 -2.29
CA MET A 132 -8.56 -23.98 -1.08
C MET A 132 -7.63 -23.63 0.08
N ASP A 133 -6.54 -24.40 0.25
CA ASP A 133 -5.53 -24.09 1.27
C ASP A 133 -4.91 -22.71 1.03
N ILE A 134 -4.49 -22.44 -0.21
CA ILE A 134 -3.90 -21.16 -0.60
C ILE A 134 -4.91 -20.03 -0.44
N TYR A 135 -6.17 -20.25 -0.83
CA TYR A 135 -7.26 -19.29 -0.64
C TYR A 135 -7.41 -18.90 0.83
N ASN A 136 -7.45 -19.88 1.74
CA ASN A 136 -7.59 -19.63 3.16
C ASN A 136 -6.37 -18.89 3.74
N LEU A 137 -5.16 -19.27 3.34
CA LEU A 137 -3.92 -18.61 3.77
C LEU A 137 -3.84 -17.16 3.27
N VAL A 138 -4.20 -16.91 2.01
CA VAL A 138 -4.34 -15.55 1.46
C VAL A 138 -5.45 -14.78 2.22
N GLY A 139 -6.56 -15.44 2.54
CA GLY A 139 -7.65 -14.87 3.34
C GLY A 139 -7.18 -14.41 4.71
N ASN A 140 -6.32 -15.18 5.39
CA ASN A 140 -5.73 -14.79 6.67
C ASN A 140 -4.88 -13.53 6.55
N ILE A 141 -4.11 -13.38 5.47
CA ILE A 141 -3.35 -12.15 5.18
C ILE A 141 -4.31 -10.97 4.97
N CYS A 142 -5.43 -11.17 4.26
CA CYS A 142 -6.43 -10.14 4.05
C CYS A 142 -7.15 -9.70 5.35
N LEU A 143 -7.32 -10.62 6.30
CA LEU A 143 -7.93 -10.34 7.61
C LEU A 143 -6.98 -9.60 8.55
N ASP A 144 -5.68 -9.87 8.47
CA ASP A 144 -4.65 -9.15 9.21
C ASP A 144 -3.44 -8.83 8.32
N LEU A 145 -3.52 -7.68 7.65
CA LEU A 145 -2.52 -7.23 6.69
C LEU A 145 -1.15 -6.94 7.32
N ASN A 146 -1.07 -6.79 8.64
CA ASN A 146 0.18 -6.58 9.37
C ASN A 146 0.81 -7.89 9.89
N SER A 147 0.11 -9.01 9.78
CA SER A 147 0.55 -10.29 10.33
C SER A 147 1.69 -10.87 9.50
N THR A 148 2.91 -10.80 10.02
CA THR A 148 4.05 -11.52 9.43
C THR A 148 3.88 -13.02 9.50
N VAL A 149 3.15 -13.52 10.51
CA VAL A 149 2.89 -14.95 10.71
C VAL A 149 2.05 -15.51 9.57
N ALA A 150 0.95 -14.84 9.18
CA ALA A 150 0.11 -15.29 8.07
C ALA A 150 0.88 -15.35 6.74
N ILE A 151 1.81 -14.41 6.55
CA ILE A 151 2.70 -14.37 5.38
C ILE A 151 3.69 -15.54 5.41
N GLU A 152 4.29 -15.83 6.57
CA GLU A 152 5.22 -16.95 6.77
C GLU A 152 4.52 -18.30 6.58
N GLU A 153 3.31 -18.48 7.10
CA GLU A 153 2.52 -19.71 6.90
C GLU A 153 2.26 -19.98 5.42
N LEU A 154 1.90 -18.95 4.64
CA LEU A 154 1.74 -19.09 3.19
C LEU A 154 3.08 -19.40 2.50
N TYR A 155 4.16 -18.76 2.92
CA TYR A 155 5.49 -19.04 2.38
C TYR A 155 5.90 -20.49 2.60
N GLU A 156 5.76 -21.01 3.82
CA GLU A 156 6.10 -22.37 4.17
C GLU A 156 5.25 -23.39 3.41
N TYR A 157 3.94 -23.16 3.32
CA TYR A 157 3.03 -23.99 2.52
C TYR A 157 3.50 -24.10 1.07
N LEU A 158 3.79 -22.95 0.44
CA LEU A 158 4.22 -22.88 -0.96
C LEU A 158 5.64 -23.42 -1.17
N ASN A 159 6.51 -23.41 -0.15
CA ASN A 159 7.85 -23.94 -0.25
C ASN A 159 7.88 -25.48 -0.27
N ASN A 160 6.85 -26.10 0.31
CA ASN A 160 6.66 -27.55 0.35
C ASN A 160 5.90 -28.12 -0.87
N LYS A 161 5.71 -27.33 -1.93
CA LYS A 161 4.96 -27.66 -3.16
C LYS A 161 5.79 -27.40 -4.42
#